data_AF-A0A5N6XDX7-F1
#
_entry.id   AF-A0A5N6XDX7-F1
#
_cell.length_a   1.000
_cell.length_b   1.000
_cell.length_c   1.000
_cell.angle_alpha   90.00
_cell.angle_beta   90.00
_cell.angle_gamma   90.00
#
_symmetry.space_group_name_H-M   'P 1'
#
loop_
_entity.id
_entity.type
_entity.pdbx_description
1 polymer ?
#
loop_
_entity_poly.entity_id
_entity_poly.type
_entity_poly.pdbx_seq_one_letter_code
_entity_poly.pdbx_strand_id
1 'polypeptide(L)'
;MLFATKQHRFRLDGTPVLSKSERIAQKIKTGVHRKSHFKSRNGCHSCKEKRVKCDEVKPTCGKCATKVTPCLYYSVRVDSLTLAGIKQGAKAAVSVPAELLHHFWAHTSRRLMGQSFQVIYRNHVLPLAISQHSLLHAILAVSARDMLYLQPSRHRLVVAFHHHCHEFVTQFQQDLLRPPSITTANLAHSNAFLMNVLAVADPSATTSSSWVSKSSKVEIDQAFSWIKVQAIHQSILHAYNDYIEHTFWYPVFEANDETSEQSPAFNPAQQGLLTFKISELCDIANRNAYSSACTNLCTLFGGPADRPLPRLFADHVKFIVTMDPDFVELLYRKDEVALLLFAMWLSQIMTIDIWWMNQRAQAECLSIYSLLMRSNHSRIRDLAVYAAGLNQMANSGG
;
A
#
# COMPACT_ATOMS: atom_id res chain seq x y z
N MET A 1 -33.82 68.14 30.53
CA MET A 1 -34.55 66.87 30.31
C MET A 1 -33.63 65.90 29.62
N LEU A 2 -33.49 64.67 30.15
CA LEU A 2 -33.47 63.38 29.44
C LEU A 2 -33.03 62.30 30.44
N PHE A 3 -33.99 61.82 31.24
CA PHE A 3 -33.90 60.52 31.88
C PHE A 3 -34.52 59.50 30.93
N ALA A 4 -33.76 58.49 30.50
CA ALA A 4 -34.29 57.31 29.84
C ALA A 4 -34.32 56.14 30.85
N THR A 5 -35.54 55.71 31.14
CA THR A 5 -35.98 54.60 31.98
C THR A 5 -35.48 53.24 31.48
N LYS A 6 -34.90 52.43 32.37
CA LYS A 6 -34.60 51.00 32.13
C LYS A 6 -35.90 50.19 32.18
N GLN A 7 -36.21 49.54 31.05
CA GLN A 7 -37.37 48.66 30.87
C GLN A 7 -37.29 47.34 31.66
N HIS A 8 -38.49 46.80 31.93
CA HIS A 8 -38.86 45.66 32.76
C HIS A 8 -38.16 44.32 32.42
N ARG A 9 -37.93 43.48 33.45
CA ARG A 9 -37.15 42.22 33.38
C ARG A 9 -37.95 40.98 33.80
N PHE A 10 -39.23 40.92 33.44
CA PHE A 10 -40.09 39.75 33.69
C PHE A 10 -40.64 39.22 32.37
N ARG A 11 -40.77 37.90 32.27
CA ARG A 11 -41.48 37.26 31.15
C ARG A 11 -42.99 37.39 31.33
N LEU A 12 -43.75 37.18 30.25
CA LEU A 12 -45.22 37.20 30.26
C LEU A 12 -45.84 36.10 31.15
N ASP A 13 -45.07 35.08 31.54
CA ASP A 13 -45.46 34.04 32.49
C ASP A 13 -45.18 34.41 33.96
N GLY A 14 -44.76 35.65 34.23
CA GLY A 14 -44.45 36.15 35.58
C GLY A 14 -43.07 35.72 36.11
N THR A 15 -42.26 34.99 35.34
CA THR A 15 -40.93 34.57 35.80
C THR A 15 -39.89 35.70 35.66
N PRO A 16 -39.07 35.98 36.70
CA PRO A 16 -38.02 36.98 36.63
C PRO A 16 -36.89 36.54 35.69
N VAL A 17 -36.47 37.43 34.79
CA VAL A 17 -35.31 37.20 33.92
C VAL A 17 -34.04 37.51 34.71
N LEU A 18 -33.51 36.48 35.36
CA LEU A 18 -32.25 36.57 36.11
C LEU A 18 -31.07 36.81 35.17
N SER A 19 -30.24 37.78 35.53
CA SER A 19 -28.93 38.00 34.92
C SER A 19 -27.97 36.85 35.20
N LYS A 20 -26.86 36.84 34.47
CA LYS A 20 -25.82 35.80 34.58
C LYS A 20 -25.24 35.72 36.00
N SER A 21 -25.06 36.85 36.68
CA SER A 21 -24.59 36.94 38.06
C SER A 21 -25.62 36.43 39.07
N GLU A 22 -26.90 36.76 38.89
CA GLU A 22 -27.98 36.31 39.77
C GLU A 22 -28.20 34.79 39.70
N ARG A 23 -28.08 34.19 38.51
CA ARG A 23 -28.14 32.72 38.34
C ARG A 23 -26.99 32.00 39.04
N ILE A 24 -25.81 32.62 39.10
CA ILE A 24 -24.65 32.07 39.80
C ILE A 24 -24.84 32.15 41.31
N ALA A 25 -25.33 33.29 41.83
CA ALA A 25 -25.64 33.45 43.25
C ALA A 25 -26.72 32.46 43.73
N GLN A 26 -27.73 32.19 42.91
CA GLN A 26 -28.78 31.21 43.23
C GLN A 26 -28.25 29.77 43.25
N LYS A 27 -27.29 29.42 42.38
CA LYS A 27 -26.60 28.11 42.42
C LYS A 27 -25.70 27.93 43.63
N ILE A 28 -25.15 29.02 44.17
CA ILE A 28 -24.33 28.99 45.39
C ILE A 28 -25.23 28.81 46.63
N LYS A 29 -26.39 29.48 46.68
CA LYS A 29 -27.36 29.34 47.79
C LYS A 29 -27.99 27.96 47.90
N THR A 30 -28.16 27.22 46.80
CA THR A 30 -28.81 25.90 46.82
C THR A 30 -27.87 24.73 47.14
N GLY A 31 -26.60 24.99 47.47
CA GLY A 31 -25.69 23.98 48.05
C GLY A 31 -25.38 22.78 47.16
N VAL A 32 -25.64 22.83 45.85
CA VAL A 32 -25.40 21.70 44.95
C VAL A 32 -23.92 21.64 44.55
N HIS A 33 -23.10 21.07 45.42
CA HIS A 33 -21.77 20.60 45.01
C HIS A 33 -21.92 19.37 44.13
N ARG A 34 -21.42 19.43 42.88
CA ARG A 34 -21.25 18.22 42.06
C ARG A 34 -20.19 17.34 42.71
N LYS A 35 -20.59 16.16 43.21
CA LYS A 35 -19.66 15.10 43.64
C LYS A 35 -18.63 14.84 42.53
N SER A 36 -17.35 14.82 42.89
CA SER A 36 -16.28 14.38 41.98
C SER A 36 -16.50 12.89 41.67
N HIS A 37 -16.59 12.54 40.40
CA HIS A 37 -16.69 11.16 39.95
C HIS A 37 -15.34 10.73 39.36
N PHE A 38 -14.83 9.59 39.82
CA PHE A 38 -13.78 8.87 39.10
C PHE A 38 -14.28 8.50 37.70
N LYS A 39 -13.64 9.08 36.68
CA LYS A 39 -13.93 8.78 35.27
C LYS A 39 -13.49 7.34 34.99
N SER A 40 -14.39 6.54 34.42
CA SER A 40 -14.02 5.21 33.90
C SER A 40 -13.04 5.42 32.75
N ARG A 41 -11.76 5.09 32.94
CA ARG A 41 -10.71 5.32 31.92
C ARG A 41 -11.02 4.54 30.62
N ASN A 42 -11.67 3.38 30.73
CA ASN A 42 -11.90 2.46 29.61
C ASN A 42 -13.39 2.27 29.25
N GLY A 43 -14.27 3.17 29.68
CA GLY A 43 -15.71 3.11 29.36
C GLY A 43 -16.03 3.19 27.85
N CYS A 44 -17.16 2.60 27.44
CA CYS A 44 -17.63 2.60 26.04
C CYS A 44 -18.01 4.02 25.54
N HIS A 45 -18.01 4.22 24.21
CA HIS A 45 -18.30 5.51 23.57
C HIS A 45 -19.66 6.09 23.99
N SER A 46 -20.71 5.26 24.00
CA SER A 46 -22.07 5.69 24.32
C SER A 46 -22.23 6.19 25.75
N CYS A 47 -21.52 5.59 26.71
CA CYS A 47 -21.49 6.08 28.09
C CYS A 47 -20.61 7.33 28.24
N LYS A 48 -19.47 7.40 27.53
CA LYS A 48 -18.59 8.58 27.50
C LYS A 48 -19.31 9.81 26.91
N GLU A 49 -20.00 9.64 25.80
CA GLU A 49 -20.78 10.68 25.11
C GLU A 49 -21.91 11.21 25.98
N LYS A 50 -22.65 10.30 26.63
CA LYS A 50 -23.70 10.66 27.60
C LYS A 50 -23.14 11.19 28.93
N ARG A 51 -21.81 11.22 29.08
CA ARG A 51 -21.08 11.66 30.29
C ARG A 51 -21.56 10.94 31.55
N VAL A 52 -21.88 9.65 31.44
CA VAL A 52 -22.29 8.78 32.54
C VAL A 52 -21.26 7.68 32.79
N LYS A 53 -21.16 7.19 34.03
CA LYS A 53 -20.24 6.10 34.40
C LYS A 53 -20.62 4.79 33.68
N CYS A 54 -19.66 4.20 32.97
CA CYS A 54 -19.75 2.87 32.37
C CYS A 54 -19.32 1.81 33.40
N ASP A 55 -19.95 0.64 33.38
CA ASP A 55 -19.57 -0.52 34.21
C ASP A 55 -18.53 -1.43 33.53
N GLU A 56 -18.10 -1.09 32.32
CA GLU A 56 -17.01 -1.73 31.55
C GLU A 56 -17.20 -3.24 31.26
N VAL A 57 -18.38 -3.79 31.54
CA VAL A 57 -18.75 -5.18 31.18
C VAL A 57 -18.84 -5.32 29.66
N LYS A 58 -18.31 -6.44 29.13
CA LYS A 58 -18.27 -6.78 27.70
C LYS A 58 -19.11 -8.04 27.44
N PRO A 59 -19.76 -8.18 26.28
CA PRO A 59 -19.68 -7.33 25.07
C PRO A 59 -20.50 -6.03 25.14
N THR A 60 -21.52 -5.97 26.00
CA THR A 60 -22.40 -4.80 26.17
C THR A 60 -22.44 -4.40 27.65
N CYS A 61 -22.19 -3.13 27.93
CA CYS A 61 -22.23 -2.59 29.28
C CYS A 61 -23.69 -2.56 29.80
N GLY A 62 -23.91 -2.73 31.10
CA GLY A 62 -25.25 -2.94 31.66
C GLY A 62 -26.22 -1.80 31.34
N LYS A 63 -25.73 -0.55 31.37
CA LYS A 63 -26.54 0.63 31.02
C LYS A 63 -26.96 0.67 29.56
N CYS A 64 -26.09 0.20 28.66
CA CYS A 64 -26.42 0.10 27.24
C CYS A 64 -27.39 -1.04 26.97
N ALA A 65 -27.28 -2.16 27.71
CA ALA A 65 -28.19 -3.29 27.61
C ALA A 65 -29.62 -2.91 28.06
N THR A 66 -29.78 -2.28 29.24
CA THR A 66 -31.10 -1.90 29.75
C THR A 66 -31.80 -0.86 28.86
N LYS A 67 -31.01 0.04 28.24
CA LYS A 67 -31.53 1.09 27.35
C LYS A 67 -31.57 0.66 25.88
N VAL A 68 -31.22 -0.58 25.58
CA VAL A 68 -31.10 -1.15 24.23
C VAL A 68 -30.38 -0.18 23.28
N THR A 69 -29.26 0.39 23.74
CA THR A 69 -28.45 1.33 22.96
C THR A 69 -27.11 0.71 22.60
N PRO A 70 -26.57 0.97 21.39
CA PRO A 70 -25.32 0.36 20.94
C PRO A 70 -24.17 0.62 21.92
N CYS A 71 -23.45 -0.43 22.31
CA CYS A 71 -22.31 -0.35 23.24
C CYS A 71 -20.99 -0.58 22.49
N LEU A 72 -20.31 0.51 22.13
CA LEU A 72 -19.11 0.46 21.29
C LEU A 72 -17.87 0.80 22.12
N TYR A 73 -16.90 -0.11 22.17
CA TYR A 73 -15.64 0.10 22.91
C TYR A 73 -14.51 0.65 22.03
N TYR A 74 -14.51 0.39 20.72
CA TYR A 74 -13.68 1.05 19.71
C TYR A 74 -14.38 0.94 18.34
N SER A 75 -14.55 2.06 17.63
CA SER A 75 -14.44 2.13 16.16
C SER A 75 -14.76 3.52 15.60
N VAL A 76 -13.98 3.82 14.55
CA VAL A 76 -14.13 4.90 13.57
C VAL A 76 -15.53 4.85 12.95
N ARG A 77 -16.21 6.00 12.82
CA ARG A 77 -17.45 6.09 12.04
C ARG A 77 -17.15 6.56 10.62
N VAL A 78 -17.54 5.73 9.67
CA VAL A 78 -17.47 5.91 8.21
C VAL A 78 -18.65 6.78 7.69
N ASP A 79 -19.55 7.23 8.56
CA ASP A 79 -20.78 7.97 8.17
C ASP A 79 -20.67 9.50 8.16
N SER A 80 -19.47 10.08 8.04
CA SER A 80 -19.36 11.53 7.75
C SER A 80 -19.37 11.87 6.26
N LEU A 81 -19.66 10.90 5.39
CA LEU A 81 -19.83 11.10 3.95
C LEU A 81 -21.30 11.42 3.60
N THR A 82 -21.81 12.54 4.10
CA THR A 82 -22.97 13.18 3.47
C THR A 82 -22.49 14.38 2.67
N LEU A 83 -23.04 14.57 1.46
CA LEU A 83 -22.69 15.64 0.52
C LEU A 83 -22.86 17.06 1.13
N ALA A 84 -23.59 17.20 2.24
CA ALA A 84 -23.73 18.43 3.01
C ALA A 84 -22.48 18.78 3.86
N GLY A 85 -21.67 17.79 4.24
CA GLY A 85 -20.40 17.98 4.97
C GLY A 85 -19.30 18.61 4.13
N ILE A 86 -19.41 18.55 2.79
CA ILE A 86 -18.45 19.17 1.85
C ILE A 86 -18.51 20.71 1.94
N LYS A 87 -19.65 21.30 2.31
CA LYS A 87 -19.81 22.77 2.29
C LYS A 87 -19.35 23.49 3.56
N GLN A 88 -19.06 22.79 4.67
CA GLN A 88 -18.68 23.45 5.94
C GLN A 88 -17.21 23.28 6.34
N GLY A 89 -16.41 22.51 5.57
CA GLY A 89 -14.95 22.46 5.70
C GLY A 89 -14.20 23.57 4.93
N ALA A 90 -14.92 24.39 4.16
CA ALA A 90 -14.33 25.33 3.19
C ALA A 90 -13.63 26.58 3.80
N LYS A 91 -13.30 26.59 5.10
CA LYS A 91 -12.57 27.70 5.72
C LYS A 91 -11.39 27.32 6.60
N ALA A 92 -11.01 26.04 6.67
CA ALA A 92 -9.75 25.65 7.29
C ALA A 92 -9.14 24.44 6.58
N ALA A 93 -7.94 24.63 6.03
CA ALA A 93 -7.12 23.68 5.28
C ALA A 93 -7.40 23.58 3.77
N VAL A 94 -6.35 23.82 2.99
CA VAL A 94 -6.22 23.34 1.61
C VAL A 94 -6.58 21.85 1.61
N SER A 95 -7.52 21.48 0.75
CA SER A 95 -8.13 20.15 0.66
C SER A 95 -7.05 19.06 0.54
N VAL A 96 -6.98 18.11 1.48
CA VAL A 96 -6.01 16.99 1.47
C VAL A 96 -5.93 16.30 0.09
N PRO A 97 -7.04 16.06 -0.65
CA PRO A 97 -6.99 15.60 -2.04
C PRO A 97 -6.19 16.47 -3.01
N ALA A 98 -6.27 17.81 -2.90
CA ALA A 98 -5.52 18.72 -3.77
C ALA A 98 -4.02 18.71 -3.45
N GLU A 99 -3.67 18.63 -2.17
CA GLU A 99 -2.28 18.44 -1.73
C GLU A 99 -1.70 17.12 -2.25
N LEU A 100 -2.44 16.02 -2.10
CA LEU A 100 -2.04 14.69 -2.58
C LEU A 100 -1.87 14.66 -4.10
N LEU A 101 -2.81 15.25 -4.85
CA LEU A 101 -2.73 15.33 -6.31
C LEU A 101 -1.55 16.19 -6.78
N HIS A 102 -1.31 17.32 -6.11
CA HIS A 102 -0.13 18.14 -6.38
C HIS A 102 1.17 17.38 -6.09
N HIS A 103 1.24 16.68 -4.96
CA HIS A 103 2.38 15.83 -4.61
C HIS A 103 2.59 14.73 -5.65
N PHE A 104 1.52 14.13 -6.19
CA PHE A 104 1.64 13.16 -7.27
C PHE A 104 2.33 13.75 -8.50
N TRP A 105 1.81 14.88 -8.98
CA TRP A 105 2.29 15.55 -10.19
C TRP A 105 3.74 16.06 -10.04
N ALA A 106 4.08 16.60 -8.86
CA ALA A 106 5.38 17.22 -8.59
C ALA A 106 6.47 16.18 -8.23
N HIS A 107 6.11 15.12 -7.50
CA HIS A 107 7.09 14.24 -6.86
C HIS A 107 6.82 12.75 -7.06
N THR A 108 5.62 12.24 -6.77
CA THR A 108 5.39 10.79 -6.78
C THR A 108 5.58 10.21 -8.18
N SER A 109 5.06 10.87 -9.23
CA SER A 109 5.09 10.33 -10.60
C SER A 109 6.50 10.02 -11.13
N ARG A 110 7.50 10.84 -10.77
CA ARG A 110 8.92 10.61 -11.13
C ARG A 110 9.62 9.57 -10.26
N ARG A 111 9.07 9.26 -9.07
CA ARG A 111 9.64 8.32 -8.10
C ARG A 111 9.04 6.92 -8.18
N LEU A 112 8.01 6.70 -9.01
CA LEU A 112 7.40 5.38 -9.18
C LEU A 112 8.26 4.45 -10.04
N MET A 113 8.69 4.91 -11.22
CA MET A 113 9.49 4.13 -12.18
C MET A 113 10.74 4.88 -12.66
N GLY A 114 11.03 6.06 -12.10
CA GLY A 114 12.10 6.95 -12.54
C GLY A 114 11.61 8.10 -13.44
N GLN A 115 12.52 9.00 -13.80
CA GLN A 115 12.19 10.24 -14.52
C GLN A 115 11.69 9.98 -15.95
N SER A 116 12.22 8.96 -16.63
CA SER A 116 11.88 8.65 -18.04
C SER A 116 10.39 8.35 -18.24
N PHE A 117 9.71 7.79 -17.23
CA PHE A 117 8.29 7.45 -17.31
C PHE A 117 7.36 8.56 -16.78
N GLN A 118 7.93 9.66 -16.27
CA GLN A 118 7.13 10.77 -15.73
C GLN A 118 6.15 11.35 -16.76
N VAL A 119 6.55 11.36 -18.03
CA VAL A 119 5.74 11.87 -19.15
C VAL A 119 4.44 11.08 -19.28
N ILE A 120 4.47 9.76 -19.14
CA ILE A 120 3.27 8.91 -19.23
C ILE A 120 2.27 9.28 -18.13
N TYR A 121 2.76 9.43 -16.89
CA TYR A 121 1.90 9.81 -15.78
C TYR A 121 1.28 11.20 -15.95
N ARG A 122 2.07 12.18 -16.41
CA ARG A 122 1.61 13.57 -16.55
C ARG A 122 0.65 13.76 -17.73
N ASN A 123 0.95 13.15 -18.87
CA ASN A 123 0.24 13.40 -20.12
C ASN A 123 -0.91 12.42 -20.36
N HIS A 124 -0.91 11.25 -19.71
CA HIS A 124 -1.92 10.22 -19.95
C HIS A 124 -2.65 9.78 -18.69
N VAL A 125 -1.92 9.34 -17.64
CA VAL A 125 -2.55 8.78 -16.43
C VAL A 125 -3.36 9.83 -15.66
N LEU A 126 -2.80 11.02 -15.45
CA LEU A 126 -3.48 12.11 -14.74
C LEU A 126 -4.74 12.59 -15.49
N PRO A 127 -4.71 12.87 -16.81
CA PRO A 127 -5.91 13.17 -17.57
C PRO A 127 -6.97 12.06 -17.50
N LEU A 128 -6.57 10.79 -17.58
CA LEU A 128 -7.49 9.65 -17.46
C LEU A 128 -8.17 9.63 -16.09
N ALA A 129 -7.42 9.95 -15.02
CA ALA A 129 -7.92 9.96 -13.64
C ALA A 129 -9.04 11.00 -13.41
N ILE A 130 -9.11 12.07 -14.22
CA ILE A 130 -10.21 13.05 -14.13
C ILE A 130 -11.57 12.39 -14.39
N SER A 131 -11.60 11.42 -15.30
CA SER A 131 -12.82 10.73 -15.73
C SER A 131 -12.97 9.32 -15.16
N GLN A 132 -11.92 8.76 -14.56
CA GLN A 132 -11.91 7.41 -13.97
C GLN A 132 -11.61 7.48 -12.46
N HIS A 133 -12.65 7.35 -11.64
CA HIS A 133 -12.57 7.56 -10.20
C HIS A 133 -11.68 6.56 -9.45
N SER A 134 -11.65 5.29 -9.89
CA SER A 134 -10.76 4.27 -9.30
C SER A 134 -9.29 4.70 -9.41
N LEU A 135 -8.89 5.19 -10.59
CA LEU A 135 -7.53 5.66 -10.85
C LEU A 135 -7.19 6.90 -10.03
N LEU A 136 -8.13 7.84 -9.89
CA LEU A 136 -7.94 9.00 -9.02
C LEU A 136 -7.67 8.56 -7.57
N HIS A 137 -8.45 7.63 -7.04
CA HIS A 137 -8.24 7.11 -5.69
C HIS A 137 -6.93 6.34 -5.54
N ALA A 138 -6.52 5.57 -6.55
CA ALA A 138 -5.21 4.91 -6.57
C ALA A 138 -4.06 5.94 -6.49
N ILE A 139 -4.13 7.00 -7.31
CA ILE A 139 -3.17 8.10 -7.31
C ILE A 139 -3.07 8.76 -5.95
N LEU A 140 -4.21 9.13 -5.34
CA LEU A 140 -4.25 9.80 -4.05
C LEU A 140 -3.73 8.89 -2.92
N ALA A 141 -4.06 7.60 -2.95
CA ALA A 141 -3.56 6.62 -1.99
C ALA A 141 -2.03 6.46 -2.09
N VAL A 142 -1.50 6.31 -3.30
CA VAL A 142 -0.06 6.18 -3.54
C VAL A 142 0.67 7.45 -3.13
N SER A 143 0.13 8.64 -3.43
CA SER A 143 0.72 9.90 -2.94
C SER A 143 0.68 10.03 -1.43
N ALA A 144 -0.39 9.60 -0.77
CA ALA A 144 -0.45 9.62 0.69
C ALA A 144 0.60 8.68 1.29
N ARG A 145 0.80 7.49 0.69
CA ARG A 145 1.85 6.54 1.09
C ARG A 145 3.24 7.13 0.89
N ASP A 146 3.49 7.74 -0.27
CA ASP A 146 4.78 8.35 -0.60
C ASP A 146 5.11 9.53 0.34
N MET A 147 4.13 10.38 0.63
CA MET A 147 4.30 11.46 1.62
C MET A 147 4.55 10.92 3.03
N LEU A 148 3.87 9.85 3.44
CA LEU A 148 4.11 9.20 4.74
C LEU A 148 5.51 8.57 4.82
N TYR A 149 6.02 8.04 3.71
CA TYR A 149 7.39 7.55 3.61
C TYR A 149 8.41 8.68 3.82
N LEU A 150 8.21 9.82 3.15
CA LEU A 150 9.08 10.99 3.29
C LEU A 150 8.92 11.73 4.63
N GLN A 151 7.70 11.75 5.17
CA GLN A 151 7.31 12.54 6.33
C GLN A 151 6.45 11.72 7.30
N PRO A 152 7.04 10.78 8.07
CA PRO A 152 6.31 9.86 8.95
C PRO A 152 5.47 10.56 10.04
N SER A 153 5.80 11.80 10.39
CA SER A 153 5.09 12.61 11.39
C SER A 153 3.71 13.10 10.92
N ARG A 154 3.38 13.00 9.63
CA ARG A 154 2.10 13.47 9.07
C ARG A 154 0.96 12.48 9.25
N HIS A 155 0.70 12.08 10.49
CA HIS A 155 -0.29 11.05 10.84
C HIS A 155 -1.71 11.29 10.29
N ARG A 156 -2.09 12.54 9.99
CA ARG A 156 -3.37 12.86 9.34
C ARG A 156 -3.53 12.20 7.96
N LEU A 157 -2.41 11.98 7.24
CA LEU A 157 -2.42 11.33 5.93
C LEU A 157 -2.76 9.84 6.02
N VAL A 158 -2.62 9.20 7.19
CA VAL A 158 -3.00 7.79 7.39
C VAL A 158 -4.50 7.59 7.14
N VAL A 159 -5.32 8.53 7.61
CA VAL A 159 -6.79 8.47 7.39
C VAL A 159 -7.11 8.63 5.90
N ALA A 160 -6.47 9.58 5.22
CA ALA A 160 -6.67 9.80 3.78
C ALA A 160 -6.19 8.60 2.95
N PHE A 161 -5.04 8.00 3.32
CA PHE A 161 -4.51 6.79 2.73
C PHE A 161 -5.54 5.65 2.78
N HIS A 162 -6.03 5.31 3.98
CA HIS A 162 -6.98 4.20 4.12
C HIS A 162 -8.31 4.47 3.40
N HIS A 163 -8.81 5.70 3.46
CA HIS A 163 -10.02 6.09 2.73
C HIS A 163 -9.85 5.89 1.22
N HIS A 164 -8.76 6.40 0.62
CA HIS A 164 -8.53 6.26 -0.80
C HIS A 164 -8.18 4.83 -1.24
N CYS A 165 -7.50 4.04 -0.40
CA CYS A 165 -7.33 2.60 -0.67
C CYS A 165 -8.67 1.86 -0.73
N HIS A 166 -9.59 2.15 0.19
CA HIS A 166 -10.92 1.55 0.20
C HIS A 166 -11.69 1.88 -1.10
N GLU A 167 -11.80 3.17 -1.42
CA GLU A 167 -12.49 3.63 -2.63
C GLU A 167 -11.86 3.06 -3.91
N PHE A 168 -10.52 3.01 -3.97
CA PHE A 168 -9.80 2.41 -5.08
C PHE A 168 -10.21 0.96 -5.31
N VAL A 169 -10.14 0.11 -4.28
CA VAL A 169 -10.42 -1.33 -4.41
C VAL A 169 -11.89 -1.56 -4.80
N THR A 170 -12.83 -0.85 -4.18
CA THR A 170 -14.26 -0.99 -4.49
C THR A 170 -14.56 -0.63 -5.95
N GLN A 171 -13.99 0.46 -6.45
CA GLN A 171 -14.28 0.94 -7.80
C GLN A 171 -13.50 0.16 -8.86
N PHE A 172 -12.25 -0.23 -8.58
CA PHE A 172 -11.48 -1.03 -9.52
C PHE A 172 -12.11 -2.41 -9.77
N GLN A 173 -12.69 -3.03 -8.74
CA GLN A 173 -13.47 -4.26 -8.91
C GLN A 173 -14.64 -4.08 -9.89
N GLN A 174 -15.34 -2.95 -9.82
CA GLN A 174 -16.42 -2.63 -10.76
C GLN A 174 -15.90 -2.37 -12.17
N ASP A 175 -14.73 -1.75 -12.30
CA ASP A 175 -14.10 -1.50 -13.60
C ASP A 175 -13.74 -2.78 -14.33
N LEU A 176 -13.27 -3.81 -13.61
CA LEU A 176 -12.91 -5.11 -14.17
C LEU A 176 -14.11 -5.90 -14.70
N LEU A 177 -15.33 -5.53 -14.32
CA LEU A 177 -16.56 -6.13 -14.86
C LEU A 177 -17.00 -5.50 -16.18
N ARG A 178 -16.39 -4.37 -16.58
CA ARG A 178 -16.70 -3.70 -17.85
C ARG A 178 -16.06 -4.44 -19.03
N PRO A 179 -16.69 -4.39 -20.22
CA PRO A 179 -16.13 -5.04 -21.41
C PRO A 179 -14.75 -4.45 -21.78
N PRO A 180 -13.81 -5.28 -22.27
CA PRO A 180 -12.51 -4.81 -22.73
C PRO A 180 -12.60 -3.77 -23.85
N SER A 181 -11.74 -2.76 -23.75
CA SER A 181 -11.57 -1.64 -24.66
C SER A 181 -10.19 -1.01 -24.42
N ILE A 182 -9.71 -0.16 -25.32
CA ILE A 182 -8.44 0.56 -25.15
C ILE A 182 -8.47 1.41 -23.86
N THR A 183 -9.58 2.07 -23.55
CA THR A 183 -9.72 2.89 -22.34
C THR A 183 -9.65 2.04 -21.07
N THR A 184 -10.38 0.93 -21.02
CA THR A 184 -10.35 0.01 -19.86
C THR A 184 -9.00 -0.70 -19.76
N ALA A 185 -8.31 -0.97 -20.87
CA ALA A 185 -6.95 -1.51 -20.86
C ALA A 185 -5.97 -0.52 -20.23
N ASN A 186 -5.98 0.75 -20.67
CA ASN A 186 -5.18 1.82 -20.06
C ASN A 186 -5.47 1.96 -18.56
N LEU A 187 -6.74 1.87 -18.17
CA LEU A 187 -7.16 1.93 -16.77
C LEU A 187 -6.66 0.72 -15.97
N ALA A 188 -6.85 -0.49 -16.49
CA ALA A 188 -6.49 -1.74 -15.82
C ALA A 188 -4.98 -1.83 -15.58
N HIS A 189 -4.15 -1.51 -16.58
CA HIS A 189 -2.69 -1.49 -16.42
C HIS A 189 -2.25 -0.43 -15.40
N SER A 190 -2.83 0.77 -15.44
CA SER A 190 -2.52 1.85 -14.48
C SER A 190 -2.90 1.45 -13.05
N ASN A 191 -4.11 0.92 -12.85
CA ASN A 191 -4.62 0.52 -11.54
C ASN A 191 -3.90 -0.71 -10.98
N ALA A 192 -3.62 -1.71 -11.81
CA ALA A 192 -2.82 -2.87 -11.41
C ALA A 192 -1.43 -2.44 -10.94
N PHE A 193 -0.76 -1.55 -11.67
CA PHE A 193 0.53 -1.02 -11.25
C PHE A 193 0.44 -0.24 -9.92
N LEU A 194 -0.53 0.65 -9.74
CA LEU A 194 -0.65 1.40 -8.49
C LEU A 194 -1.08 0.51 -7.31
N MET A 195 -1.89 -0.53 -7.55
CA MET A 195 -2.21 -1.57 -6.56
C MET A 195 -0.95 -2.31 -6.11
N ASN A 196 -0.07 -2.64 -7.04
CA ASN A 196 1.24 -3.22 -6.74
C ASN A 196 2.02 -2.34 -5.77
N VAL A 197 2.19 -1.07 -6.12
CA VAL A 197 2.93 -0.10 -5.32
C VAL A 197 2.36 -0.03 -3.90
N LEU A 198 1.03 0.01 -3.76
CA LEU A 198 0.37 0.05 -2.44
C LEU A 198 0.58 -1.23 -1.63
N ALA A 199 0.56 -2.40 -2.26
CA ALA A 199 0.75 -3.69 -1.61
C ALA A 199 2.19 -3.92 -1.15
N VAL A 200 3.17 -3.43 -1.92
CA VAL A 200 4.60 -3.61 -1.61
C VAL A 200 5.12 -2.54 -0.65
N ALA A 201 4.65 -1.29 -0.77
CA ALA A 201 5.03 -0.17 0.09
C ALA A 201 4.41 -0.22 1.49
N ASP A 202 4.42 -1.38 2.15
CA ASP A 202 3.95 -1.53 3.52
C ASP A 202 5.07 -1.16 4.51
N PRO A 203 4.94 -0.09 5.30
CA PRO A 203 5.96 0.28 6.29
C PRO A 203 6.12 -0.75 7.42
N SER A 204 5.17 -1.66 7.60
CA SER A 204 5.25 -2.75 8.58
C SER A 204 6.08 -3.95 8.10
N ALA A 205 6.51 -3.93 6.83
CA ALA A 205 7.39 -4.93 6.24
C ALA A 205 8.75 -4.98 6.94
N THR A 206 8.92 -6.00 7.78
CA THR A 206 10.16 -6.35 8.47
C THR A 206 10.44 -7.84 8.35
N THR A 207 11.65 -8.28 8.71
CA THR A 207 12.01 -9.71 8.73
C THR A 207 11.06 -10.53 9.60
N SER A 208 10.60 -9.97 10.73
CA SER A 208 9.62 -10.61 11.63
C SER A 208 8.22 -10.77 11.04
N SER A 209 7.87 -9.96 10.04
CA SER A 209 6.59 -9.99 9.34
C SER A 209 6.60 -10.90 8.10
N SER A 210 7.77 -11.42 7.72
CA SER A 210 7.93 -12.28 6.54
C SER A 210 7.13 -13.58 6.68
N TRP A 211 6.49 -14.02 5.59
CA TRP A 211 5.71 -15.27 5.58
C TRP A 211 6.58 -16.51 5.83
N VAL A 212 7.87 -16.46 5.46
CA VAL A 212 8.77 -17.61 5.69
C VAL A 212 8.97 -17.88 7.18
N SER A 213 8.84 -16.86 8.02
CA SER A 213 8.93 -16.97 9.49
C SER A 213 7.64 -17.44 10.16
N LYS A 214 6.50 -17.44 9.45
CA LYS A 214 5.18 -17.79 10.02
C LYS A 214 4.91 -19.29 9.93
N SER A 215 4.21 -19.84 10.91
CA SER A 215 3.86 -21.26 10.94
C SER A 215 2.35 -21.51 10.80
N SER A 216 1.51 -20.60 11.26
CA SER A 216 0.06 -20.75 11.12
C SER A 216 -0.41 -20.35 9.72
N LYS A 217 -1.38 -21.07 9.18
CA LYS A 217 -1.94 -20.78 7.85
C LYS A 217 -2.45 -19.34 7.73
N VAL A 218 -3.14 -18.84 8.77
CA VAL A 218 -3.71 -17.49 8.80
C VAL A 218 -2.62 -16.41 8.70
N GLU A 219 -1.53 -16.56 9.46
CA GLU A 219 -0.42 -15.61 9.42
C GLU A 219 0.35 -15.68 8.10
N ILE A 220 0.52 -16.89 7.53
CA ILE A 220 1.14 -17.06 6.22
C ILE A 220 0.28 -16.37 5.16
N ASP A 221 -1.04 -16.62 5.14
CA ASP A 221 -1.96 -16.02 4.17
C ASP A 221 -1.93 -14.49 4.21
N GLN A 222 -1.86 -13.90 5.41
CA GLN A 222 -1.74 -12.46 5.58
C GLN A 222 -0.37 -11.94 5.09
N ALA A 223 0.73 -12.56 5.53
CA ALA A 223 2.08 -12.12 5.19
C ALA A 223 2.45 -12.33 3.72
N PHE A 224 1.85 -13.33 3.07
CA PHE A 224 2.08 -13.69 1.66
C PHE A 224 1.17 -12.92 0.68
N SER A 225 0.19 -12.16 1.20
CA SER A 225 -0.82 -11.47 0.38
C SER A 225 -0.22 -10.53 -0.68
N TRP A 226 0.91 -9.87 -0.39
CA TRP A 226 1.58 -8.98 -1.35
C TRP A 226 2.13 -9.73 -2.57
N ILE A 227 2.53 -11.00 -2.43
CA ILE A 227 2.95 -11.87 -3.53
C ILE A 227 1.74 -12.32 -4.34
N LYS A 228 0.62 -12.65 -3.67
CA LYS A 228 -0.64 -12.95 -4.38
C LYS A 228 -1.10 -11.77 -5.24
N VAL A 229 -0.91 -10.53 -4.77
CA VAL A 229 -1.16 -9.31 -5.56
C VAL A 229 -0.24 -9.20 -6.78
N GLN A 230 1.01 -9.66 -6.69
CA GLN A 230 1.89 -9.73 -7.88
C GLN A 230 1.34 -10.72 -8.90
N ALA A 231 1.00 -11.92 -8.45
CA ALA A 231 0.57 -13.03 -9.29
C ALA A 231 -0.76 -12.75 -10.00
N ILE A 232 -1.71 -12.08 -9.32
CA ILE A 232 -3.03 -11.81 -9.89
C ILE A 232 -2.98 -10.81 -11.06
N HIS A 233 -1.91 -10.03 -11.21
CA HIS A 233 -1.78 -9.10 -12.34
C HIS A 233 -1.89 -9.82 -13.68
N GLN A 234 -1.31 -11.01 -13.81
CA GLN A 234 -1.42 -11.79 -15.05
C GLN A 234 -2.89 -12.10 -15.35
N SER A 235 -3.65 -12.58 -14.35
CA SER A 235 -5.06 -12.91 -14.52
C SER A 235 -5.94 -11.69 -14.81
N ILE A 236 -5.66 -10.55 -14.17
CA ILE A 236 -6.39 -9.30 -14.38
C ILE A 236 -6.11 -8.73 -15.77
N LEU A 237 -4.84 -8.75 -16.20
CA LEU A 237 -4.40 -8.10 -17.42
C LEU A 237 -4.58 -8.95 -18.68
N HIS A 238 -4.74 -10.27 -18.54
CA HIS A 238 -4.90 -11.20 -19.67
C HIS A 238 -6.03 -10.80 -20.63
N ALA A 239 -7.16 -10.32 -20.10
CA ALA A 239 -8.31 -9.88 -20.90
C ALA A 239 -8.02 -8.64 -21.77
N TYR A 240 -6.89 -7.97 -21.55
CA TYR A 240 -6.49 -6.75 -22.25
C TYR A 240 -5.27 -6.93 -23.16
N ASN A 241 -4.75 -8.16 -23.31
CA ASN A 241 -3.54 -8.43 -24.09
C ASN A 241 -3.64 -7.93 -25.54
N ASP A 242 -4.79 -8.14 -26.19
CA ASP A 242 -5.03 -7.72 -27.58
C ASP A 242 -5.09 -6.18 -27.75
N TYR A 243 -5.13 -5.42 -26.67
CA TYR A 243 -5.18 -3.96 -26.69
C TYR A 243 -3.83 -3.30 -26.39
N ILE A 244 -2.81 -4.07 -25.97
CA ILE A 244 -1.54 -3.54 -25.45
C ILE A 244 -0.89 -2.57 -26.43
N GLU A 245 -0.83 -2.92 -27.72
CA GLU A 245 -0.26 -2.10 -28.81
C GLU A 245 -0.95 -0.74 -29.01
N HIS A 246 -2.17 -0.58 -28.50
CA HIS A 246 -2.94 0.65 -28.59
C HIS A 246 -2.97 1.44 -27.26
N THR A 247 -2.31 0.94 -26.22
CA THR A 247 -2.24 1.61 -24.93
C THR A 247 -1.11 2.65 -24.90
N PHE A 248 -1.25 3.68 -24.06
CA PHE A 248 -0.14 4.60 -23.79
C PHE A 248 0.99 3.96 -22.96
N TRP A 249 0.80 2.71 -22.52
CA TRP A 249 1.80 1.89 -21.86
C TRP A 249 2.65 1.09 -22.84
N TYR A 250 2.27 1.00 -24.12
CA TYR A 250 3.01 0.25 -25.13
C TYR A 250 4.52 0.53 -25.15
N PRO A 251 5.00 1.79 -25.06
CA PRO A 251 6.45 2.06 -25.04
C PRO A 251 7.18 1.43 -23.84
N VAL A 252 6.48 1.19 -22.72
CA VAL A 252 7.05 0.49 -21.55
C VAL A 252 7.20 -1.00 -21.82
N PHE A 253 6.30 -1.57 -22.63
CA PHE A 253 6.33 -2.97 -23.02
C PHE A 253 7.29 -3.21 -24.20
N GLU A 254 7.37 -2.30 -25.17
CA GLU A 254 8.22 -2.37 -26.37
C GLU A 254 9.70 -2.11 -26.09
N ALA A 255 10.03 -1.31 -25.06
CA ALA A 255 11.42 -1.15 -24.59
C ALA A 255 12.12 -2.47 -24.19
N ASN A 256 11.37 -3.59 -24.15
CA ASN A 256 11.91 -4.94 -23.97
C ASN A 256 12.53 -5.54 -25.25
N ASP A 257 12.12 -5.11 -26.46
CA ASP A 257 12.43 -5.83 -27.70
C ASP A 257 13.47 -5.16 -28.61
N GLU A 258 13.60 -3.82 -28.64
CA GLU A 258 14.29 -3.13 -29.75
C GLU A 258 15.83 -3.03 -29.71
N THR A 259 16.55 -3.55 -28.71
CA THR A 259 18.03 -3.43 -28.68
C THR A 259 18.72 -4.74 -28.31
N SER A 260 18.53 -5.76 -29.15
CA SER A 260 19.30 -7.01 -29.17
C SER A 260 20.56 -6.92 -30.06
N GLU A 261 20.79 -5.80 -30.74
CA GLU A 261 21.95 -5.62 -31.60
C GLU A 261 22.96 -4.66 -30.97
N GLN A 262 24.15 -5.21 -30.71
CA GLN A 262 25.40 -4.52 -30.36
C GLN A 262 25.56 -4.06 -28.91
N SER A 263 26.33 -4.84 -28.13
CA SER A 263 27.37 -4.26 -27.26
C SER A 263 28.41 -5.29 -26.77
N PRO A 264 29.63 -4.82 -26.44
CA PRO A 264 30.85 -5.63 -26.44
C PRO A 264 31.33 -6.06 -25.04
N ALA A 265 32.30 -6.99 -25.04
CA ALA A 265 33.20 -7.42 -23.96
C ALA A 265 32.56 -7.73 -22.58
N PHE A 266 31.75 -8.78 -22.60
CA PHE A 266 31.17 -9.51 -21.46
C PHE A 266 32.25 -10.24 -20.62
N ASN A 267 32.03 -10.45 -19.31
CA ASN A 267 32.85 -11.38 -18.51
C ASN A 267 32.11 -12.74 -18.39
N PRO A 268 32.26 -13.66 -19.35
CA PRO A 268 31.32 -14.75 -19.59
C PRO A 268 31.42 -15.87 -18.54
N ALA A 269 32.54 -15.96 -17.84
CA ALA A 269 32.87 -17.11 -17.00
C ALA A 269 32.10 -17.17 -15.67
N GLN A 270 31.82 -16.03 -15.02
CA GLN A 270 31.16 -16.01 -13.70
C GLN A 270 29.64 -15.93 -13.79
N GLN A 271 29.09 -15.07 -14.66
CA GLN A 271 27.64 -14.98 -14.91
C GLN A 271 27.12 -16.22 -15.64
N GLY A 272 27.88 -16.77 -16.59
CA GLY A 272 27.55 -18.03 -17.25
C GLY A 272 27.53 -19.23 -16.30
N LEU A 273 28.40 -19.24 -15.29
CA LEU A 273 28.40 -20.29 -14.28
C LEU A 273 27.18 -20.21 -13.35
N LEU A 274 26.78 -19.02 -12.94
CA LEU A 274 25.59 -18.83 -12.10
C LEU A 274 24.32 -19.26 -12.84
N THR A 275 24.12 -18.78 -14.07
CA THR A 275 22.95 -19.14 -14.88
C THR A 275 22.92 -20.63 -15.20
N PHE A 276 24.08 -21.24 -15.47
CA PHE A 276 24.20 -22.69 -15.64
C PHE A 276 23.78 -23.46 -14.38
N LYS A 277 24.32 -23.10 -13.21
CA LYS A 277 24.00 -23.79 -11.95
C LYS A 277 22.53 -23.66 -11.56
N ILE A 278 21.92 -22.49 -11.80
CA ILE A 278 20.48 -22.29 -11.55
C ILE A 278 19.66 -23.17 -12.49
N SER A 279 20.01 -23.19 -13.78
CA SER A 279 19.31 -23.98 -14.80
C SER A 279 19.39 -25.48 -14.50
N GLU A 280 20.56 -25.97 -14.09
CA GLU A 280 20.76 -27.35 -13.64
C GLU A 280 19.92 -27.67 -12.40
N LEU A 281 19.93 -26.80 -11.38
CA LEU A 281 19.15 -26.98 -10.16
C LEU A 281 17.64 -27.07 -10.42
N CYS A 282 17.16 -26.27 -11.37
CA CYS A 282 15.74 -26.20 -11.72
C CYS A 282 15.29 -27.31 -12.69
N ASP A 283 16.22 -28.14 -13.20
CA ASP A 283 15.97 -29.16 -14.23
C ASP A 283 15.14 -28.62 -15.41
N ILE A 284 15.50 -27.44 -15.94
CA ILE A 284 14.73 -26.77 -17.01
C ILE A 284 14.80 -27.49 -18.37
N ALA A 285 15.52 -28.61 -18.47
CA ALA A 285 15.49 -29.46 -19.65
C ALA A 285 14.07 -29.94 -19.96
N ASN A 286 13.22 -30.04 -18.93
CA ASN A 286 11.78 -30.23 -19.05
C ASN A 286 11.05 -28.99 -18.53
N ARG A 287 10.05 -28.50 -19.27
CA ARG A 287 9.23 -27.38 -18.81
C ARG A 287 8.52 -27.76 -17.50
N ASN A 288 8.75 -26.99 -16.46
CA ASN A 288 8.22 -27.21 -15.12
C ASN A 288 7.88 -25.87 -14.45
N ALA A 289 7.42 -25.93 -13.19
CA ALA A 289 6.99 -24.75 -12.43
C ALA A 289 8.11 -23.70 -12.21
N TYR A 290 9.39 -24.06 -12.32
CA TYR A 290 10.52 -23.13 -12.17
C TYR A 290 10.93 -22.45 -13.48
N SER A 291 10.54 -22.98 -14.65
CA SER A 291 11.13 -22.62 -15.94
C SER A 291 11.00 -21.12 -16.27
N SER A 292 9.84 -20.51 -16.03
CA SER A 292 9.62 -19.08 -16.29
C SER A 292 10.50 -18.20 -15.39
N ALA A 293 10.46 -18.44 -14.09
CA ALA A 293 11.25 -17.71 -13.10
C ALA A 293 12.76 -17.84 -13.37
N CYS A 294 13.23 -19.05 -13.67
CA CYS A 294 14.61 -19.32 -14.02
C CYS A 294 15.04 -18.57 -15.29
N THR A 295 14.24 -18.64 -16.36
CA THR A 295 14.56 -17.97 -17.64
C THR A 295 14.68 -16.46 -17.45
N ASN A 296 13.72 -15.84 -16.76
CA ASN A 296 13.73 -14.40 -16.50
C ASN A 296 14.93 -13.99 -15.62
N LEU A 297 15.29 -14.79 -14.62
CA LEU A 297 16.49 -14.55 -13.81
C LEU A 297 17.77 -14.66 -14.64
N CYS A 298 17.86 -15.64 -15.54
CA CYS A 298 18.99 -15.75 -16.46
C CYS A 298 19.11 -14.51 -17.35
N THR A 299 18.01 -13.93 -17.83
CA THR A 299 18.02 -12.64 -18.55
C THR A 299 18.47 -11.48 -17.66
N LEU A 300 18.02 -11.45 -16.40
CA LEU A 300 18.44 -10.45 -15.42
C LEU A 300 19.93 -10.56 -15.08
N PHE A 301 20.51 -11.76 -15.02
CA PHE A 301 21.95 -11.92 -14.74
C PHE A 301 22.83 -11.84 -15.99
N GLY A 302 22.29 -12.13 -17.17
CA GLY A 302 23.03 -12.19 -18.43
C GLY A 302 23.06 -10.90 -19.25
N GLY A 303 22.31 -9.87 -18.85
CA GLY A 303 22.35 -8.57 -19.53
C GLY A 303 23.61 -7.75 -19.18
N PRO A 304 23.96 -6.73 -19.99
CA PRO A 304 25.12 -5.88 -19.72
C PRO A 304 24.97 -5.15 -18.38
N ALA A 305 26.10 -4.89 -17.71
CA ALA A 305 26.14 -4.23 -16.41
C ALA A 305 25.55 -2.80 -16.46
N ASP A 306 25.80 -2.08 -17.56
CA ASP A 306 25.35 -0.69 -17.75
C ASP A 306 23.96 -0.60 -18.41
N ARG A 307 23.05 -1.52 -18.10
CA ARG A 307 21.68 -1.48 -18.64
C ARG A 307 20.97 -0.18 -18.21
N PRO A 308 20.30 0.53 -19.14
CA PRO A 308 19.46 1.66 -18.79
C PRO A 308 18.37 1.25 -17.78
N LEU A 309 18.16 2.09 -16.76
CA LEU A 309 17.16 1.87 -15.71
C LEU A 309 15.76 1.45 -16.24
N PRO A 310 15.23 2.05 -17.33
CA PRO A 310 13.95 1.63 -17.90
C PRO A 310 13.92 0.17 -18.33
N ARG A 311 14.99 -0.32 -18.96
CA ARG A 311 15.09 -1.70 -19.45
C ARG A 311 15.25 -2.67 -18.29
N LEU A 312 16.10 -2.33 -17.32
CA LEU A 312 16.24 -3.11 -16.10
C LEU A 312 14.89 -3.23 -15.38
N PHE A 313 14.16 -2.13 -15.21
CA PHE A 313 12.83 -2.14 -14.59
C PHE A 313 11.84 -3.02 -15.35
N ALA A 314 11.84 -2.97 -16.68
CA ALA A 314 10.95 -3.77 -17.52
C ALA A 314 11.25 -5.28 -17.40
N ASP A 315 12.53 -5.68 -17.36
CA ASP A 315 12.93 -7.08 -17.09
C ASP A 315 12.40 -7.58 -15.74
N HIS A 316 12.36 -6.71 -14.72
CA HIS A 316 11.81 -7.05 -13.41
C HIS A 316 10.29 -7.16 -13.41
N VAL A 317 9.60 -6.28 -14.12
CA VAL A 317 8.16 -6.39 -14.33
C VAL A 317 7.83 -7.69 -15.04
N LYS A 318 8.61 -8.08 -16.06
CA LYS A 318 8.45 -9.34 -16.79
C LYS A 318 8.48 -10.57 -15.87
N PHE A 319 9.41 -10.61 -14.91
CA PHE A 319 9.44 -11.68 -13.90
C PHE A 319 8.12 -11.80 -13.12
N ILE A 320 7.50 -10.66 -12.77
CA ILE A 320 6.23 -10.63 -12.05
C ILE A 320 5.05 -11.06 -12.93
N VAL A 321 4.90 -10.49 -14.12
CA VAL A 321 3.72 -10.77 -14.98
C VAL A 321 3.74 -12.14 -15.63
N THR A 322 4.90 -12.81 -15.68
CA THR A 322 5.06 -14.17 -16.20
C THR A 322 5.24 -15.22 -15.08
N MET A 323 4.96 -14.84 -13.83
CA MET A 323 5.06 -15.72 -12.68
C MET A 323 3.98 -16.80 -12.74
N ASP A 324 4.40 -18.04 -12.90
CA ASP A 324 3.51 -19.20 -13.04
C ASP A 324 2.72 -19.44 -11.73
N PRO A 325 1.40 -19.70 -11.78
CA PRO A 325 0.63 -20.07 -10.58
C PRO A 325 1.22 -21.22 -9.78
N ASP A 326 1.80 -22.22 -10.45
CA ASP A 326 2.45 -23.35 -9.77
C ASP A 326 3.71 -22.91 -9.03
N PHE A 327 4.46 -21.94 -9.58
CA PHE A 327 5.59 -21.31 -8.89
C PHE A 327 5.16 -20.55 -7.63
N VAL A 328 4.03 -19.83 -7.70
CA VAL A 328 3.47 -19.10 -6.55
C VAL A 328 3.06 -20.07 -5.44
N GLU A 329 2.48 -21.22 -5.79
CA GLU A 329 2.15 -22.28 -4.83
C GLU A 329 3.41 -22.87 -4.19
N LEU A 330 4.49 -23.06 -4.95
CA LEU A 330 5.78 -23.49 -4.40
C LEU A 330 6.36 -22.46 -3.42
N LEU A 331 6.28 -21.17 -3.73
CA LEU A 331 6.66 -20.10 -2.79
C LEU A 331 5.81 -20.10 -1.52
N TYR A 332 4.51 -20.32 -1.64
CA TYR A 332 3.59 -20.42 -0.51
C TYR A 332 3.95 -21.61 0.40
N ARG A 333 4.32 -22.75 -0.21
CA ARG A 333 4.80 -23.96 0.48
C ARG A 333 6.24 -23.86 0.98
N LYS A 334 6.94 -22.76 0.70
CA LYS A 334 8.34 -22.52 1.08
C LYS A 334 9.30 -23.54 0.47
N ASP A 335 9.02 -23.96 -0.77
CA ASP A 335 9.95 -24.76 -1.55
C ASP A 335 11.31 -24.06 -1.67
N GLU A 336 12.39 -24.78 -1.39
CA GLU A 336 13.72 -24.19 -1.27
C GLU A 336 14.25 -23.63 -2.60
N VAL A 337 13.92 -24.26 -3.74
CA VAL A 337 14.35 -23.81 -5.07
C VAL A 337 13.56 -22.56 -5.45
N ALA A 338 12.23 -22.58 -5.28
CA ALA A 338 11.40 -21.41 -5.55
C ALA A 338 11.82 -20.21 -4.71
N LEU A 339 12.08 -20.42 -3.41
CA LEU A 339 12.57 -19.39 -2.51
C LEU A 339 13.93 -18.83 -2.93
N LEU A 340 14.86 -19.69 -3.38
CA LEU A 340 16.16 -19.24 -3.87
C LEU A 340 16.01 -18.33 -5.10
N LEU A 341 15.23 -18.75 -6.09
CA LEU A 341 14.96 -17.93 -7.29
C LEU A 341 14.32 -16.60 -6.91
N PHE A 342 13.34 -16.61 -6.01
CA PHE A 342 12.67 -15.38 -5.58
C PHE A 342 13.60 -14.44 -4.80
N ALA A 343 14.44 -14.97 -3.91
CA ALA A 343 15.44 -14.16 -3.20
C ALA A 343 16.47 -13.55 -4.15
N MET A 344 16.88 -14.28 -5.18
CA MET A 344 17.75 -13.77 -6.25
C MET A 344 17.10 -12.63 -7.04
N TRP A 345 15.80 -12.72 -7.33
CA TRP A 345 15.04 -11.63 -7.95
C TRP A 345 14.92 -10.41 -7.02
N LEU A 346 14.57 -10.60 -5.74
CA LEU A 346 14.51 -9.52 -4.74
C LEU A 346 15.85 -8.79 -4.61
N SER A 347 16.94 -9.54 -4.70
CA SER A 347 18.30 -9.01 -4.68
C SER A 347 18.58 -8.09 -5.87
N GLN A 348 18.12 -8.47 -7.07
CA GLN A 348 18.24 -7.61 -8.25
C GLN A 348 17.38 -6.34 -8.14
N ILE A 349 16.18 -6.43 -7.57
CA ILE A 349 15.32 -5.27 -7.32
C ILE A 349 16.01 -4.21 -6.46
N MET A 350 16.77 -4.64 -5.46
CA MET A 350 17.48 -3.72 -4.57
C MET A 350 18.54 -2.87 -5.30
N THR A 351 19.00 -3.28 -6.49
CA THR A 351 19.96 -2.50 -7.30
C THR A 351 19.31 -1.30 -8.03
N ILE A 352 17.98 -1.28 -8.18
CA ILE A 352 17.23 -0.24 -8.90
C ILE A 352 16.92 0.97 -7.98
N ASP A 353 17.13 0.83 -6.67
CA ASP A 353 16.85 1.84 -5.63
C ASP A 353 15.45 2.47 -5.72
N ILE A 354 14.42 1.62 -5.68
CA ILE A 354 13.03 2.06 -5.75
C ILE A 354 12.41 2.11 -4.35
N TRP A 355 12.02 3.33 -3.93
CA TRP A 355 11.56 3.60 -2.55
C TRP A 355 10.44 2.68 -2.05
N TRP A 356 9.53 2.30 -2.93
CA TRP A 356 8.36 1.49 -2.57
C TRP A 356 8.65 -0.01 -2.50
N MET A 357 9.82 -0.48 -2.96
CA MET A 357 10.23 -1.89 -2.89
C MET A 357 11.39 -2.17 -1.95
N ASN A 358 12.35 -1.26 -1.81
CA ASN A 358 13.63 -1.53 -1.15
C ASN A 358 13.48 -2.17 0.23
N GLN A 359 12.65 -1.60 1.10
CA GLN A 359 12.48 -2.08 2.48
C GLN A 359 11.91 -3.51 2.52
N ARG A 360 10.84 -3.76 1.74
CA ARG A 360 10.21 -5.09 1.64
C ARG A 360 11.18 -6.09 1.02
N ALA A 361 11.86 -5.72 -0.07
CA ALA A 361 12.80 -6.58 -0.77
C ALA A 361 13.94 -7.01 0.16
N GLN A 362 14.54 -6.06 0.89
CA GLN A 362 15.57 -6.36 1.88
C GLN A 362 15.06 -7.28 2.99
N ALA A 363 13.90 -6.97 3.59
CA ALA A 363 13.34 -7.76 4.68
C ALA A 363 13.03 -9.21 4.27
N GLU A 364 12.44 -9.40 3.09
CA GLU A 364 12.09 -10.73 2.58
C GLU A 364 13.32 -11.49 2.12
N CYS A 365 14.24 -10.85 1.41
CA CYS A 365 15.49 -11.43 0.97
C CYS A 365 16.31 -11.98 2.15
N LEU A 366 16.48 -11.17 3.22
CA LEU A 366 17.16 -11.60 4.44
C LEU A 366 16.46 -12.79 5.12
N SER A 367 15.13 -12.76 5.17
CA SER A 367 14.33 -13.82 5.81
C SER A 367 14.45 -15.14 5.05
N ILE A 368 14.39 -15.08 3.72
CA ILE A 368 14.53 -16.23 2.84
C ILE A 368 15.95 -16.81 2.93
N TYR A 369 16.99 -15.99 2.77
CA TYR A 369 18.36 -16.50 2.88
C TYR A 369 18.64 -17.10 4.25
N SER A 370 18.14 -16.50 5.33
CA SER A 370 18.26 -17.07 6.68
C SER A 370 17.64 -18.47 6.81
N LEU A 371 16.55 -18.73 6.07
CA LEU A 371 15.94 -20.05 5.98
C LEU A 371 16.78 -21.00 5.13
N LEU A 372 17.21 -20.57 3.94
CA LEU A 372 17.97 -21.39 2.99
C LEU A 372 19.35 -21.80 3.52
N MET A 373 19.98 -20.98 4.37
CA MET A 373 21.23 -21.34 5.05
C MET A 373 21.09 -22.58 5.96
N ARG A 374 19.86 -22.95 6.33
CA ARG A 374 19.54 -24.15 7.11
C ARG A 374 19.07 -25.32 6.26
N SER A 375 19.02 -25.18 4.94
CA SER A 375 18.66 -26.25 4.00
C SER A 375 19.56 -27.47 4.19
N ASN A 376 19.04 -28.67 3.99
CA ASN A 376 19.85 -29.89 3.96
C ASN A 376 20.62 -30.04 2.63
N HIS A 377 20.20 -29.36 1.56
CA HIS A 377 20.81 -29.44 0.24
C HIS A 377 22.01 -28.50 0.12
N SER A 378 23.22 -29.05 0.04
CA SER A 378 24.46 -28.26 -0.09
C SER A 378 24.44 -27.31 -1.28
N ARG A 379 23.95 -27.78 -2.45
CA ARG A 379 23.86 -26.97 -3.67
C ARG A 379 23.04 -25.69 -3.46
N ILE A 380 21.92 -25.76 -2.72
CA ILE A 380 21.07 -24.61 -2.42
C ILE A 380 21.78 -23.66 -1.47
N ARG A 381 22.42 -24.18 -0.41
CA ARG A 381 23.22 -23.35 0.52
C ARG A 381 24.34 -22.62 -0.20
N ASP A 382 25.09 -23.31 -1.05
CA ASP A 382 26.25 -22.73 -1.76
C ASP A 382 25.80 -21.61 -2.71
N LEU A 383 24.69 -21.81 -3.43
CA LEU A 383 24.12 -20.77 -4.29
C LEU A 383 23.53 -19.60 -3.49
N ALA A 384 22.90 -19.87 -2.34
CA ALA A 384 22.40 -18.83 -1.45
C ALA A 384 23.54 -17.95 -0.90
N VAL A 385 24.66 -18.56 -0.47
CA VAL A 385 25.85 -17.83 -0.02
C VAL A 385 26.44 -17.00 -1.16
N TYR A 386 26.58 -17.58 -2.35
CA TYR A 386 27.11 -16.88 -3.51
C TYR A 386 26.24 -15.65 -3.86
N ALA A 387 24.93 -15.84 -3.95
CA ALA A 387 23.98 -14.76 -4.27
C ALA A 387 23.94 -13.67 -3.18
N ALA A 388 23.98 -14.05 -1.90
CA ALA A 388 24.05 -13.09 -0.80
C ALA A 388 25.37 -12.29 -0.79
N GLY A 389 26.49 -12.91 -1.18
CA GLY A 389 27.79 -12.26 -1.30
C GLY A 389 27.84 -11.20 -2.40
N LEU A 390 27.20 -11.45 -3.55
CA LEU A 390 27.06 -10.46 -4.63
C LEU A 390 26.35 -9.19 -4.15
N ASN A 391 25.32 -9.32 -3.31
CA ASN A 391 24.61 -8.16 -2.74
C ASN A 391 25.44 -7.33 -1.78
N GLN A 392 26.30 -7.98 -0.98
CA GLN A 392 27.16 -7.26 -0.03
C GLN A 392 28.21 -6.42 -0.76
N MET A 393 28.79 -6.96 -1.84
CA MET A 393 29.75 -6.23 -2.69
C MET A 393 29.09 -5.04 -3.41
N ALA A 394 27.87 -5.21 -3.93
CA ALA A 394 27.12 -4.13 -4.58
C ALA A 394 26.75 -2.98 -3.62
N ASN A 395 26.42 -3.28 -2.36
CA ASN A 395 26.08 -2.27 -1.36
C ASN A 395 27.29 -1.58 -0.70
N SER A 396 28.49 -2.16 -0.80
CA SER A 396 29.74 -1.57 -0.27
C SER A 396 30.46 -0.64 -1.25
N GLY A 397 29.99 -0.56 -2.50
CA GLY A 397 30.61 0.24 -3.58
C GLY A 397 29.86 1.52 -3.96
N GLY A 398 28.86 1.94 -3.16
CA GLY A 398 28.04 3.13 -3.40
C GLY A 398 28.47 4.35 -2.61
#